data_AF-A0A936CNL7-F1
#
_entry.id   AF-A0A936CNL7-F1
#
_cell.length_a   1.000
_cell.length_b   1.000
_cell.length_c   1.000
_cell.angle_alpha   90.00
_cell.angle_beta   90.00
_cell.angle_gamma   90.00
#
_symmetry.space_group_name_H-M   'P 1'
#
loop_
_entity.id
_entity.type
_entity.pdbx_description
1 polymer ?
#
loop_
_entity_poly.entity_id
_entity_poly.type
_entity_poly.pdbx_seq_one_letter_code
_entity_poly.pdbx_strand_id
1 'polypeptide(L)'
;MFLAMPLLAACQPQEGRINLNADEKFIISKGTWDYYQKYLQDVGGGARGAFVVSEDGYYATYSYCSAAQACYYNINYSSEALKNCTSDGYKCIVFAKDSDIIVDYAVAE
;
A
#
# COMPACT_ATOMS: atom_id res chain seq x y z
N MET A 1 40.23 -6.23 -22.64
CA MET A 1 40.06 -6.13 -21.17
C MET A 1 38.90 -5.19 -20.91
N PHE A 2 37.68 -5.72 -20.80
CA PHE A 2 36.51 -4.95 -20.39
C PHE A 2 36.08 -5.52 -19.03
N LEU A 3 36.26 -4.72 -17.98
CA LEU A 3 35.86 -5.05 -16.62
C LEU A 3 34.33 -4.99 -16.53
N ALA A 4 33.70 -6.15 -16.33
CA ALA A 4 32.29 -6.24 -15.97
C ALA A 4 32.14 -5.76 -14.52
N MET A 5 31.41 -4.67 -14.32
CA MET A 5 30.97 -4.21 -13.00
C MET A 5 29.71 -5.01 -12.61
N PRO A 6 29.74 -5.82 -11.53
CA PRO A 6 28.52 -6.42 -11.02
C PRO A 6 27.71 -5.34 -10.30
N LEU A 7 26.55 -4.99 -10.86
CA LEU A 7 25.52 -4.22 -10.16
C LEU A 7 24.96 -5.11 -9.05
N LEU A 8 25.47 -4.91 -7.82
CA LEU A 8 24.83 -5.42 -6.61
C LEU A 8 23.49 -4.68 -6.46
N ALA A 9 22.40 -5.33 -6.87
CA ALA A 9 21.06 -4.90 -6.51
C ALA A 9 20.97 -4.93 -4.99
N ALA A 10 20.97 -3.75 -4.36
CA ALA A 10 20.67 -3.62 -2.95
C ALA A 10 19.22 -4.05 -2.73
N CYS A 11 19.01 -5.23 -2.13
CA CYS A 11 17.73 -5.59 -1.54
C CYS A 11 17.50 -4.64 -0.36
N GLN A 12 16.92 -3.46 -0.61
CA GLN A 12 16.40 -2.62 0.46
C GLN A 12 15.29 -3.42 1.17
N PRO A 13 15.28 -3.47 2.52
CA PRO A 13 14.19 -4.07 3.27
C PRO A 13 12.93 -3.25 2.97
N GLN A 14 12.07 -3.81 2.13
CA GLN A 14 10.83 -3.19 1.73
C GLN A 14 9.81 -3.49 2.84
N GLU A 15 9.65 -2.53 3.74
CA GLU A 15 8.68 -2.58 4.84
C GLU A 15 7.29 -2.94 4.28
N GLY A 16 6.72 -4.05 4.76
CA GLY A 16 5.36 -4.48 4.39
C GLY A 16 5.23 -5.37 3.16
N ARG A 17 6.28 -6.07 2.69
CA ARG A 17 6.08 -7.12 1.68
C ARG A 17 5.42 -8.35 2.29
N ILE A 18 4.25 -8.72 1.79
CA ILE A 18 3.78 -10.11 1.83
C ILE A 18 4.89 -10.98 1.22
N ASN A 19 5.14 -12.15 1.79
CA ASN A 19 6.07 -13.13 1.20
C ASN A 19 5.41 -13.76 -0.04
N LEU A 20 5.36 -13.01 -1.13
CA LEU A 20 4.92 -13.48 -2.44
C LEU A 20 6.15 -13.94 -3.23
N ASN A 21 6.01 -15.01 -3.99
CA ASN A 21 7.01 -15.35 -5.00
C ASN A 21 7.07 -14.25 -6.06
N ALA A 22 8.17 -14.16 -6.82
CA ALA A 22 8.40 -13.08 -7.79
C ALA A 22 7.32 -13.00 -8.90
N ASP A 23 6.63 -14.11 -9.11
CA ASP A 23 5.57 -14.34 -10.08
C ASP A 23 4.16 -14.40 -9.45
N GLU A 24 4.06 -14.29 -8.13
CA GLU A 24 2.81 -14.41 -7.39
C GLU A 24 2.18 -13.04 -7.15
N LYS A 25 0.91 -12.91 -7.55
CA LYS A 25 0.13 -11.69 -7.37
C LYS A 25 -0.57 -11.72 -6.01
N PHE A 26 -0.59 -10.57 -5.34
CA PHE A 26 -1.44 -10.40 -4.17
C PHE A 26 -2.91 -10.40 -4.59
N ILE A 27 -3.69 -11.36 -4.10
CA ILE A 27 -5.11 -11.45 -4.44
C ILE A 27 -5.91 -10.59 -3.47
N ILE A 28 -6.71 -9.67 -4.01
CA ILE A 28 -7.65 -8.85 -3.24
C ILE A 28 -9.08 -9.15 -3.66
N SER A 29 -10.01 -9.09 -2.71
CA SER A 29 -11.43 -9.25 -3.02
C SER A 29 -11.95 -8.08 -3.85
N LYS A 30 -13.05 -8.31 -4.59
CA LYS A 30 -13.78 -7.23 -5.26
C LYS A 30 -14.23 -6.13 -4.30
N GLY A 31 -14.66 -6.50 -3.09
CA GLY A 31 -15.06 -5.52 -2.05
C GLY A 31 -13.91 -4.63 -1.61
N THR A 32 -12.71 -5.20 -1.47
CA THR A 32 -11.47 -4.47 -1.20
C THR A 32 -11.13 -3.51 -2.33
N TRP A 33 -11.26 -3.97 -3.59
CA TRP A 33 -11.04 -3.14 -4.77
C TRP A 33 -12.02 -1.95 -4.84
N ASP A 34 -13.32 -2.20 -4.62
CA ASP A 34 -14.34 -1.16 -4.61
C ASP A 34 -14.08 -0.13 -3.49
N TYR A 35 -13.53 -0.57 -2.34
CA TYR A 35 -13.13 0.32 -1.26
C TYR A 35 -11.90 1.15 -1.61
N TYR A 36 -10.93 0.58 -2.33
CA TYR A 36 -9.79 1.32 -2.87
C TYR A 36 -10.23 2.42 -3.86
N GLN A 37 -11.24 2.16 -4.70
CA GLN A 37 -11.81 3.19 -5.58
C GLN A 37 -12.41 4.36 -4.80
N LYS A 38 -13.02 4.12 -3.64
CA LYS A 38 -13.51 5.18 -2.75
C LYS A 38 -12.34 5.97 -2.14
N TYR A 39 -11.30 5.29 -1.68
CA TYR A 39 -10.08 5.94 -1.20
C TYR A 39 -9.49 6.90 -2.24
N LEU A 40 -9.44 6.52 -3.51
CA LEU A 40 -8.95 7.40 -4.58
C LEU A 40 -9.76 8.69 -4.75
N GLN A 41 -11.04 8.69 -4.39
CA GLN A 41 -11.87 9.89 -4.39
C GLN A 41 -11.45 10.85 -3.25
N ASP A 42 -11.01 10.30 -2.12
CA ASP A 42 -10.57 11.07 -0.94
C ASP A 42 -9.15 11.63 -1.09
N VAL A 43 -8.25 10.89 -1.74
CA VAL A 43 -6.87 11.34 -2.01
C VAL A 43 -6.68 12.03 -3.37
N GLY A 44 -7.75 12.14 -4.16
CA GLY A 44 -7.74 12.83 -5.44
C GLY A 44 -7.30 14.31 -5.31
N GLY A 45 -6.57 14.81 -6.32
CA GLY A 45 -6.25 16.24 -6.42
C GLY A 45 -5.06 16.72 -5.57
N GLY A 46 -4.13 15.82 -5.20
CA GLY A 46 -2.88 16.17 -4.49
C GLY A 46 -2.95 16.00 -2.97
N ALA A 47 -4.02 15.38 -2.46
CA ALA A 47 -4.10 14.91 -1.09
C ALA A 47 -3.15 13.72 -0.85
N ARG A 48 -2.77 13.52 0.41
CA ARG A 48 -1.83 12.47 0.81
C ARG A 48 -2.51 11.40 1.65
N GLY A 49 -2.07 10.16 1.52
CA GLY A 49 -2.61 9.06 2.31
C GLY A 49 -1.91 7.74 2.09
N ALA A 50 -2.41 6.69 2.74
CA ALA A 50 -2.00 5.33 2.48
C ALA A 50 -3.19 4.39 2.65
N PHE A 51 -3.29 3.42 1.74
CA PHE A 51 -4.28 2.36 1.77
C PHE A 51 -3.59 1.05 2.13
N VAL A 52 -4.14 0.35 3.13
CA VAL A 52 -3.61 -0.92 3.60
C VAL A 52 -4.67 -2.01 3.42
N VAL A 53 -4.20 -3.22 3.13
CA VAL A 53 -5.04 -4.40 2.90
C VAL A 53 -4.54 -5.51 3.81
N SER A 54 -5.46 -6.28 4.39
CA SER A 54 -5.12 -7.48 5.15
C SER A 54 -4.46 -8.52 4.25
N GLU A 55 -3.57 -9.34 4.80
CA GLU A 55 -2.83 -10.36 4.02
C GLU A 55 -3.74 -11.39 3.33
N ASP A 56 -4.99 -11.56 3.78
CA ASP A 56 -5.99 -12.41 3.14
C ASP A 56 -6.73 -11.71 1.97
N GLY A 57 -6.57 -10.40 1.79
CA GLY A 57 -7.16 -9.62 0.71
C GLY A 57 -8.62 -9.19 0.91
N TYR A 58 -9.25 -9.50 2.06
CA TYR A 58 -10.68 -9.25 2.29
C TYR A 58 -11.00 -8.05 3.17
N TYR A 59 -10.03 -7.55 3.94
CA TYR A 59 -10.17 -6.36 4.77
C TYR A 59 -9.23 -5.27 4.27
N ALA A 60 -9.66 -4.02 4.40
CA ALA A 60 -8.82 -2.88 4.10
C ALA A 60 -9.23 -1.67 4.93
N THR A 61 -8.27 -0.79 5.16
CA THR A 61 -8.47 0.50 5.80
C THR A 61 -7.47 1.50 5.22
N TYR A 62 -7.70 2.78 5.47
CA TYR A 62 -6.81 3.83 5.00
C TYR A 62 -6.74 4.98 5.99
N SER A 63 -5.62 5.70 5.93
CA SER A 63 -5.48 7.01 6.55
C SER A 63 -5.13 8.00 5.46
N TYR A 64 -5.74 9.18 5.52
CA TYR A 64 -5.53 10.24 4.55
C TYR A 64 -5.70 11.60 5.20
N CYS A 65 -5.21 12.61 4.51
CA CYS A 65 -5.53 13.98 4.82
C CYS A 65 -6.09 14.66 3.58
N SER A 66 -7.30 15.20 3.72
CA SER A 66 -7.95 15.93 2.63
C SER A 66 -7.13 17.17 2.25
N ALA A 67 -7.09 17.51 0.95
CA ALA A 67 -6.35 18.67 0.46
C ALA A 67 -6.78 20.00 1.11
N ALA A 68 -8.02 20.07 1.62
CA ALA A 68 -8.56 21.23 2.31
C ALA A 68 -7.99 21.45 3.73
N GLN A 69 -7.34 20.45 4.33
CA GLN A 69 -6.94 20.47 5.75
C GLN A 69 -5.47 20.82 5.99
N ALA A 70 -4.75 21.31 4.97
CA ALA A 70 -3.34 21.73 5.08
C ALA A 70 -2.46 20.66 5.77
N CYS A 71 -2.37 19.50 5.12
CA CYS A 71 -1.70 18.31 5.64
C CYS A 71 -0.27 18.59 6.11
N TYR A 72 0.04 18.22 7.35
CA TYR A 72 1.39 18.29 7.88
C TYR A 72 2.29 17.30 7.13
N TYR A 73 3.39 17.80 6.56
CA TYR A 73 4.35 17.00 5.77
C TYR A 73 4.97 15.82 6.56
N ASN A 74 4.94 15.91 7.88
CA ASN A 74 5.58 15.01 8.84
C ASN A 74 4.68 13.85 9.32
N ILE A 75 3.44 13.71 8.83
CA ILE A 75 2.60 12.55 9.12
C ILE A 75 2.97 11.38 8.20
N ASN A 76 3.18 10.20 8.79
CA ASN A 76 3.37 8.95 8.05
C ASN A 76 2.04 8.18 7.97
N TYR A 77 1.24 8.47 6.94
CA TYR A 77 -0.06 7.84 6.72
C TYR A 77 0.01 6.33 6.60
N SER A 78 1.11 5.77 6.06
CA SER A 78 1.30 4.32 5.99
C SER A 78 1.39 3.70 7.38
N SER A 79 2.15 4.32 8.30
CA SER A 79 2.26 3.84 9.68
C SER A 79 0.93 3.93 10.43
N GLU A 80 0.18 5.02 10.22
CA GLU A 80 -1.14 5.20 10.85
C GLU A 80 -2.16 4.19 10.34
N ALA A 81 -2.25 4.02 9.02
CA ALA A 81 -3.15 3.03 8.41
C ALA A 81 -2.80 1.60 8.86
N LEU A 82 -1.51 1.24 8.88
CA LEU A 82 -1.06 -0.06 9.39
C LEU A 82 -1.40 -0.25 10.87
N LYS A 83 -1.20 0.78 11.71
CA LYS A 83 -1.53 0.73 13.12
C LYS A 83 -3.03 0.48 13.33
N ASN A 84 -3.89 1.17 12.59
CA ASN A 84 -5.33 0.99 12.67
C ASN A 84 -5.71 -0.44 12.26
N CYS A 85 -5.22 -0.90 11.11
CA CYS A 85 -5.46 -2.25 10.60
C CYS A 85 -5.03 -3.35 11.59
N THR A 86 -3.87 -3.16 12.23
CA THR A 86 -3.35 -4.09 13.25
C THR A 86 -4.17 -4.03 14.53
N SER A 87 -4.65 -2.84 14.91
CA SER A 87 -5.51 -2.67 16.09
C SER A 87 -6.88 -3.32 15.91
N ASP A 88 -7.36 -3.41 14.67
CA ASP A 88 -8.59 -4.11 14.30
C ASP A 88 -8.40 -5.65 14.24
N GLY A 89 -7.18 -6.15 14.49
CA GLY A 89 -6.87 -7.58 14.59
C GLY A 89 -6.36 -8.22 13.30
N TYR A 90 -6.08 -7.43 12.26
CA TYR A 90 -5.60 -7.94 10.97
C TYR A 90 -4.08 -7.78 10.84
N LYS A 91 -3.44 -8.71 10.13
CA LYS A 91 -2.11 -8.49 9.57
C LYS A 91 -2.28 -7.82 8.22
N CYS A 92 -1.65 -6.68 8.03
CA CYS A 92 -1.88 -5.86 6.85
C CYS A 92 -0.59 -5.37 6.22
N ILE A 93 -0.70 -5.02 4.95
CA ILE A 93 0.38 -4.46 4.15
C ILE A 93 -0.05 -3.14 3.51
N VAL A 94 0.93 -2.32 3.17
CA VAL A 94 0.69 -1.08 2.42
C VAL A 94 0.48 -1.44 0.96
N PHE A 95 -0.76 -1.34 0.51
CA PHE A 95 -1.15 -1.63 -0.86
C PHE A 95 -0.91 -0.43 -1.78
N ALA A 96 -1.24 0.78 -1.32
CA ALA A 96 -1.02 2.01 -2.06
C ALA A 96 -0.53 3.15 -1.15
N LYS A 97 0.27 4.04 -1.73
CA LYS A 97 0.68 5.31 -1.13
C LYS A 97 0.19 6.43 -2.03
N ASP A 98 -0.56 7.38 -1.46
CA ASP A 98 -1.27 8.39 -2.23
C ASP A 98 -2.11 7.70 -3.33
N SER A 99 -1.93 8.02 -4.62
CA SER A 99 -2.62 7.31 -5.71
C SER A 99 -1.86 6.09 -6.25
N ASP A 100 -0.64 5.82 -5.79
CA ASP A 100 0.25 4.84 -6.40
C ASP A 100 0.15 3.48 -5.71
N ILE A 101 -0.28 2.46 -6.47
CA ILE A 101 -0.24 1.06 -6.03
C ILE A 101 1.20 0.57 -6.03
N ILE A 102 1.65 -0.03 -4.93
CA ILE A 102 3.05 -0.46 -4.73
C ILE A 102 3.21 -1.99 -4.59
N VAL A 103 2.14 -2.73 -4.87
CA VAL A 103 2.07 -4.20 -4.78
C VAL A 103 1.51 -4.74 -6.09
N ASP A 104 2.12 -5.76 -6.69
CA ASP A 104 1.53 -6.46 -7.83
C ASP A 104 0.35 -7.31 -7.35
N TYR A 105 -0.80 -7.15 -8.00
CA TYR A 105 -2.07 -7.69 -7.53
C TYR A 105 -2.94 -8.22 -8.65
N ALA A 106 -3.96 -8.98 -8.24
CA ALA A 106 -5.14 -9.31 -9.03
C ALA A 106 -6.38 -9.18 -8.15
N VAL A 107 -7.50 -8.80 -8.77
CA VAL A 107 -8.80 -8.80 -8.12
C VAL A 107 -9.43 -10.18 -8.33
N ALA A 108 -9.88 -10.82 -7.25
CA ALA A 108 -10.62 -12.07 -7.32
C ALA A 108 -11.93 -11.86 -8.12
N GLU A 109 -12.28 -12.85 -8.96
CA GLU A 109 -13.52 -12.85 -9.76
C GLU A 109 -14.80 -12.85 -8.91
#